data_AF-A0A2P2CAR2-F1
#
_entry.id   AF-A0A2P2CAR2-F1
#
_cell.length_a   1.000
_cell.length_b   1.000
_cell.length_c   1.000
_cell.angle_alpha   90.00
_cell.angle_beta   90.00
_cell.angle_gamma   90.00
#
_symmetry.space_group_name_H-M   'P 1'
#
loop_
_entity.id
_entity.type
_entity.pdbx_description
1 polymer ?
#
loop_
_entity_poly.entity_id
_entity_poly.type
_entity_poly.pdbx_seq_one_letter_code
_entity_poly.pdbx_strand_id
1 'polypeptide(L)'
;MSTGLIDTVPRARPTTRVPRLLAAAMATLVAVDLVGGLWAALSGVNSWGDAWGGHALLAAPLPMICGQVVATWFAVRGRSRRAAVPAALLAVACLVSLASGFFDGGLGHAGLEPGMAAYQVFLVSVTGVVGVLAALRAKQLSQLHRS
;
A
#
# COMPACT_ATOMS: atom_id res chain seq x y z
N MET A 1 -22.91 9.82 -54.10
CA MET A 1 -23.39 8.73 -53.22
C MET A 1 -22.16 7.95 -52.78
N SER A 2 -21.52 8.38 -51.68
CA SER A 2 -21.67 7.83 -50.32
C SER A 2 -21.24 6.37 -50.22
N THR A 3 -20.15 6.09 -49.51
CA THR A 3 -20.13 5.18 -48.35
C THR A 3 -18.84 5.44 -47.56
N GLY A 4 -18.95 6.23 -46.48
CA GLY A 4 -17.86 6.47 -45.54
C GLY A 4 -17.72 5.29 -44.59
N LEU A 5 -16.55 4.64 -44.60
CA LEU A 5 -16.19 3.62 -43.64
C LEU A 5 -15.78 4.33 -42.35
N ILE A 6 -16.67 4.33 -41.35
CA ILE A 6 -16.34 4.78 -40.00
C ILE A 6 -15.55 3.65 -39.34
N ASP A 7 -14.22 3.78 -39.32
CA ASP A 7 -13.35 2.93 -38.51
C ASP A 7 -13.69 3.13 -37.03
N THR A 8 -14.54 2.26 -36.48
CA THR A 8 -14.79 2.19 -35.06
C THR A 8 -13.64 1.47 -34.38
N VAL A 9 -12.49 2.13 -34.24
CA VAL A 9 -11.41 1.65 -33.38
C VAL A 9 -11.98 1.52 -31.95
N PRO A 10 -11.99 0.33 -31.33
CA PRO A 10 -12.44 0.17 -29.96
C PRO A 10 -11.52 0.99 -29.06
N ARG A 11 -12.00 2.13 -28.53
CA ARG A 11 -11.25 2.88 -27.53
C ARG A 11 -11.11 1.99 -26.30
N ALA A 12 -9.89 1.54 -26.02
CA ALA A 12 -9.56 0.83 -24.80
C ALA A 12 -10.09 1.63 -23.60
N ARG A 13 -11.00 1.03 -22.82
CA ARG A 13 -11.57 1.71 -21.65
C ARG A 13 -10.42 2.08 -20.70
N PRO A 14 -10.33 3.34 -20.23
CA PRO A 14 -9.34 3.69 -19.22
C PRO A 14 -9.48 2.72 -18.04
N THR A 15 -8.36 2.14 -17.63
CA THR A 15 -8.26 1.09 -16.61
C THR A 15 -8.53 1.66 -15.21
N THR A 16 -9.79 2.05 -14.96
CA THR A 16 -10.29 2.59 -13.67
C THR A 16 -10.21 1.60 -12.51
N ARG A 17 -9.78 0.36 -12.76
CA ARG A 17 -9.65 -0.70 -11.75
C ARG A 17 -8.49 -0.44 -10.79
N VAL A 18 -7.31 -0.03 -11.28
CA VAL A 18 -6.11 0.10 -10.42
C VAL A 18 -6.27 1.15 -9.30
N PRO A 19 -6.80 2.37 -9.54
CA PRO A 19 -6.99 3.35 -8.47
C PRO A 19 -7.96 2.86 -7.39
N ARG A 20 -9.03 2.14 -7.78
CA ARG A 20 -10.00 1.58 -6.83
C ARG A 20 -9.42 0.45 -6.01
N LEU A 21 -8.69 -0.46 -6.66
CA LEU A 21 -7.99 -1.55 -5.99
C LEU A 21 -6.92 -1.02 -5.03
N LEU A 22 -6.15 0.00 -5.43
CA LEU A 22 -5.16 0.65 -4.57
C LEU A 22 -5.82 1.29 -3.34
N ALA A 23 -6.93 2.01 -3.52
CA ALA A 23 -7.67 2.60 -2.40
C ALA A 23 -8.21 1.53 -1.45
N ALA A 24 -8.78 0.44 -1.98
CA ALA A 24 -9.26 -0.68 -1.18
C ALA A 24 -8.12 -1.37 -0.41
N ALA A 25 -7.02 -1.68 -1.08
CA ALA A 25 -5.84 -2.30 -0.46
C ALA A 25 -5.23 -1.41 0.63
N MET A 26 -5.17 -0.10 0.42
CA MET A 26 -4.71 0.84 1.45
C MET A 26 -5.66 0.89 2.65
N ALA A 27 -6.98 0.90 2.42
CA ALA A 27 -7.95 0.83 3.50
C ALA A 27 -7.82 -0.48 4.30
N THR A 28 -7.59 -1.60 3.61
CA THR A 28 -7.28 -2.89 4.25
C THR A 28 -6.00 -2.80 5.07
N LEU A 29 -4.92 -2.23 4.53
CA LEU A 29 -3.64 -2.09 5.25
C LEU A 29 -3.84 -1.29 6.54
N VAL A 30 -4.51 -0.13 6.47
CA VAL A 30 -4.83 0.68 7.67
C VAL A 30 -5.62 -0.12 8.69
N ALA A 31 -6.63 -0.87 8.27
CA ALA A 31 -7.42 -1.70 9.19
C ALA A 31 -6.55 -2.78 9.86
N VAL A 32 -5.66 -3.42 9.11
CA VAL A 32 -4.71 -4.42 9.61
C VAL A 32 -3.71 -3.80 10.58
N ASP A 33 -3.19 -2.60 10.32
CA ASP A 33 -2.32 -1.88 11.26
C ASP A 33 -3.05 -1.51 12.57
N LEU A 34 -4.31 -1.10 12.48
CA LEU A 34 -5.12 -0.79 13.68
C LEU A 34 -5.41 -2.05 14.51
N VAL A 35 -5.79 -3.15 13.86
CA VAL A 35 -6.04 -4.42 14.56
C VAL A 35 -4.75 -4.96 15.18
N GLY A 36 -3.63 -4.88 14.47
CA GLY A 36 -2.33 -5.36 14.94
C GLY A 36 -1.82 -4.58 16.14
N GLY A 37 -1.88 -3.24 16.08
CA GLY A 37 -1.46 -2.39 17.20
C GLY A 37 -2.37 -2.58 18.43
N LEU A 38 -3.68 -2.69 18.23
CA LEU A 38 -4.61 -2.99 19.32
C LEU A 38 -4.31 -4.35 19.95
N TRP A 39 -4.04 -5.37 19.14
CA TRP A 39 -3.68 -6.70 19.65
C TRP A 39 -2.36 -6.68 20.42
N ALA A 40 -1.33 -5.97 19.93
CA ALA A 40 -0.06 -5.79 20.64
C ALA A 40 -0.24 -5.06 21.98
N ALA A 41 -1.11 -4.04 22.03
CA ALA A 41 -1.41 -3.32 23.26
C ALA A 41 -2.18 -4.18 24.28
N LEU A 42 -3.20 -4.91 23.83
CA LEU A 42 -4.04 -5.75 24.69
C LEU A 42 -3.31 -6.98 25.22
N SER A 43 -2.36 -7.53 24.45
CA SER A 43 -1.51 -8.63 24.88
C SER A 43 -0.34 -8.21 25.78
N GLY A 44 -0.14 -6.90 25.98
CA GLY A 44 0.97 -6.35 26.77
C GLY A 44 2.34 -6.43 26.09
N VAL A 45 2.39 -6.86 24.83
CA VAL A 45 3.62 -6.95 24.03
C VAL A 45 4.16 -5.56 23.68
N ASN A 46 3.27 -4.59 23.46
CA ASN A 46 3.62 -3.17 23.40
C ASN A 46 2.80 -2.38 24.42
N SER A 47 3.36 -1.26 24.91
CA SER A 47 2.54 -0.26 25.59
C SER A 47 1.59 0.41 24.59
N TRP A 48 0.49 1.02 25.06
CA TRP A 48 -0.45 1.72 24.20
C TRP A 48 0.20 2.84 23.36
N GLY A 49 1.24 3.49 23.87
CA GLY A 49 2.00 4.51 23.14
C GLY A 49 2.96 3.93 22.09
N ASP A 50 3.44 2.71 22.33
CA ASP A 50 4.40 2.03 21.45
C ASP A 50 3.71 1.17 20.38
N ALA A 51 2.44 0.82 20.56
CA ALA A 51 1.67 -0.04 19.66
C ALA A 51 1.57 0.49 18.21
N TRP A 52 1.74 1.79 18.01
CA TRP A 52 1.92 2.44 16.70
C TRP A 52 3.12 3.40 16.68
N GLY A 53 4.04 3.23 17.63
CA GLY A 53 5.26 4.01 17.76
C GLY A 53 6.40 3.43 16.91
N GLY A 54 7.62 3.91 17.16
CA GLY A 54 8.82 3.39 16.49
C GLY A 54 9.18 1.94 16.88
N HIS A 55 8.57 1.42 17.96
CA HIS A 55 8.78 0.06 18.48
C HIS A 55 7.57 -0.86 18.27
N ALA A 56 6.65 -0.49 17.38
CA ALA A 56 5.45 -1.29 17.10
C ALA A 56 5.83 -2.63 16.46
N LEU A 57 5.39 -3.73 17.07
CA LEU A 57 5.74 -5.09 16.60
C LEU A 57 4.70 -5.70 15.65
N LEU A 58 3.44 -5.28 15.75
CA LEU A 58 2.32 -5.80 14.94
C LEU A 58 1.62 -4.74 14.08
N ALA A 59 2.16 -3.53 14.01
CA ALA A 59 1.62 -2.46 13.18
C ALA A 59 2.75 -1.61 12.62
N ALA A 60 2.52 -0.98 11.48
CA ALA A 60 3.41 0.09 11.03
C ALA A 60 3.34 1.31 11.97
N PRO A 61 4.44 2.08 12.12
CA PRO A 61 4.40 3.32 12.87
C PRO A 61 3.41 4.34 12.29
N LEU A 62 2.67 5.04 13.14
CA LEU A 62 1.65 6.03 12.77
C LEU A 62 2.14 7.06 11.71
N PRO A 63 3.34 7.66 11.84
CA PRO A 63 3.84 8.59 10.81
C PRO A 63 3.95 7.94 9.43
N MET A 64 4.32 6.67 9.37
CA MET A 64 4.45 5.91 8.13
C MET A 64 3.07 5.64 7.51
N ILE A 65 2.10 5.18 8.31
CA ILE A 65 0.72 4.96 7.87
C ILE A 65 0.14 6.25 7.29
N CYS A 66 0.30 7.38 8.00
CA CYS A 66 -0.15 8.69 7.53
C CYS A 66 0.48 9.07 6.18
N GLY A 67 1.80 8.88 6.03
CA GLY A 67 2.51 9.13 4.78
C GLY A 67 1.97 8.26 3.63
N GLN A 68 1.73 6.98 3.88
CA GLN A 68 1.19 6.04 2.90
C GLN A 68 -0.23 6.39 2.46
N VAL A 69 -1.09 6.79 3.41
CA VAL A 69 -2.47 7.24 3.12
C VAL A 69 -2.47 8.51 2.27
N VAL A 70 -1.66 9.51 2.63
CA VAL A 70 -1.53 10.76 1.88
C VAL A 70 -0.99 10.50 0.47
N ALA A 71 0.05 9.68 0.33
CA ALA A 71 0.61 9.32 -0.97
C ALA A 71 -0.43 8.58 -1.84
N THR A 72 -1.17 7.64 -1.25
CA THR A 72 -2.26 6.92 -1.92
C THR A 72 -3.34 7.88 -2.41
N TRP A 73 -3.77 8.81 -1.56
CA TRP A 73 -4.77 9.81 -1.91
C TRP A 73 -4.38 10.61 -3.15
N PHE A 74 -3.15 11.12 -3.20
CA PHE A 74 -2.63 11.83 -4.36
C PHE A 74 -2.53 10.92 -5.60
N ALA A 75 -2.09 9.67 -5.46
CA ALA A 75 -1.98 8.71 -6.55
C ALA A 75 -3.35 8.30 -7.15
N VAL A 76 -4.38 8.20 -6.31
CA VAL A 76 -5.75 7.83 -6.71
C VAL A 76 -6.47 9.01 -7.36
N ARG A 77 -6.39 10.21 -6.78
CA ARG A 77 -7.06 11.42 -7.31
C ARG A 77 -6.35 12.01 -8.52
N GLY A 78 -5.03 11.85 -8.59
CA GLY A 78 -4.22 12.44 -9.65
C GLY A 78 -4.53 11.86 -11.03
N ARG A 79 -4.61 12.76 -12.02
CA ARG A 79 -4.77 12.42 -13.45
C ARG A 79 -3.57 12.87 -14.30
N SER A 80 -2.57 13.48 -13.68
CA SER A 80 -1.42 14.08 -14.34
C SER A 80 -0.12 13.35 -13.98
N ARG A 81 0.93 13.56 -14.80
CA ARG A 81 2.26 12.98 -14.60
C ARG A 81 2.84 13.25 -13.20
N ARG A 82 2.51 14.39 -12.59
CA ARG A 82 2.96 14.75 -11.23
C ARG A 82 2.48 13.77 -10.18
N ALA A 83 1.34 13.11 -10.40
CA ALA A 83 0.80 12.09 -9.49
C ALA A 83 1.54 10.74 -9.59
N ALA A 84 2.43 10.54 -10.57
CA ALA A 84 3.29 9.36 -10.60
C ALA A 84 4.33 9.37 -9.48
N VAL A 85 4.78 10.56 -9.05
CA VAL A 85 5.75 10.73 -7.97
C VAL A 85 5.24 10.14 -6.65
N PRO A 86 4.08 10.54 -6.10
CA PRO A 86 3.58 9.96 -4.86
C PRO A 86 3.28 8.46 -4.99
N ALA A 87 2.85 7.98 -6.16
CA ALA A 87 2.66 6.54 -6.40
C ALA A 87 3.97 5.75 -6.37
N ALA A 88 5.04 6.30 -6.96
CA ALA A 88 6.37 5.70 -6.91
C ALA A 88 6.97 5.75 -5.51
N LEU A 89 6.83 6.87 -4.80
CA LEU A 89 7.27 7.00 -3.41
C LEU A 89 6.55 6.01 -2.50
N LEU A 90 5.23 5.82 -2.69
CA LEU A 90 4.46 4.82 -1.97
C LEU A 90 4.98 3.40 -2.24
N ALA A 91 5.26 3.06 -3.50
CA ALA A 91 5.80 1.76 -3.86
C ALA A 91 7.19 1.52 -3.22
N VAL A 92 8.06 2.52 -3.25
CA VAL A 92 9.38 2.46 -2.61
C VAL A 92 9.25 2.35 -1.10
N ALA A 93 8.37 3.13 -0.47
CA ALA A 93 8.11 3.03 0.97
C ALA A 93 7.65 1.61 1.34
N CYS A 94 6.69 1.03 0.60
CA CYS A 94 6.25 -0.35 0.84
C CYS A 94 7.39 -1.35 0.66
N LEU A 95 8.26 -1.18 -0.34
CA LEU A 95 9.41 -2.06 -0.55
C LEU A 95 10.42 -1.96 0.60
N VAL A 96 10.71 -0.75 1.08
CA VAL A 96 11.57 -0.54 2.26
C VAL A 96 10.94 -1.19 3.49
N SER A 97 9.64 -1.04 3.70
CA SER A 97 8.94 -1.68 4.83
C SER A 97 8.95 -3.20 4.76
N LEU A 98 8.81 -3.79 3.56
CA LEU A 98 8.99 -5.23 3.38
C LEU A 98 10.41 -5.64 3.75
N ALA A 99 11.43 -4.98 3.19
CA ALA A 99 12.82 -5.28 3.48
C ALA A 99 13.10 -5.16 4.99
N SER A 100 12.74 -4.04 5.62
CA SER A 100 12.91 -3.83 7.06
C SER A 100 12.13 -4.84 7.89
N GLY A 101 10.89 -5.19 7.56
CA GLY A 101 10.13 -6.21 8.30
C GLY A 101 10.79 -7.60 8.27
N PHE A 102 11.47 -7.94 7.17
CA PHE A 102 12.27 -9.15 7.05
C PHE A 102 13.65 -9.05 7.74
N PHE A 103 14.32 -7.89 7.69
CA PHE A 103 15.69 -7.72 8.21
C PHE A 103 15.78 -7.27 9.68
N ASP A 104 14.79 -6.53 10.19
CA ASP A 104 14.76 -6.00 11.57
C ASP A 104 14.21 -7.02 12.59
N GLY A 105 14.03 -8.28 12.16
CA GLY A 105 13.79 -9.42 13.06
C GLY A 105 12.38 -9.53 13.62
N GLY A 106 11.38 -8.85 13.04
CA GLY A 106 9.97 -9.05 13.42
C GLY A 106 9.52 -10.49 13.21
N LEU A 107 9.88 -11.07 12.06
CA LEU A 107 9.69 -12.49 11.77
C LEU A 107 10.64 -13.35 12.62
N GLY A 108 10.12 -13.88 13.73
CA GLY A 108 10.84 -14.82 14.58
C GLY A 108 11.43 -14.23 15.86
N HIS A 109 10.94 -13.08 16.33
CA HIS A 109 11.28 -12.62 17.67
C HIS A 109 10.89 -13.69 18.71
N ALA A 110 11.86 -14.15 19.51
CA ALA A 110 11.73 -15.34 20.36
C ALA A 110 10.66 -15.25 21.48
N GLY A 111 10.01 -14.09 21.64
CA GLY A 111 8.93 -13.85 22.60
C GLY A 111 7.53 -13.70 21.99
N LEU A 112 7.36 -13.81 20.66
CA LEU A 112 6.05 -13.70 20.01
C LEU A 112 5.35 -15.06 19.92
N GLU A 113 4.06 -15.09 20.27
CA GLU A 113 3.21 -16.26 20.04
C GLU A 113 3.15 -16.58 18.53
N PRO A 114 3.09 -17.86 18.11
CA PRO A 114 3.02 -18.23 16.68
C PRO A 114 1.92 -17.51 15.88
N GLY A 115 0.79 -17.18 16.51
CA GLY A 115 -0.29 -16.41 15.90
C GLY A 115 0.11 -14.99 15.50
N MET A 116 0.97 -14.34 16.28
CA MET A 116 1.47 -12.99 16.02
C MET A 116 2.46 -12.99 14.85
N ALA A 117 3.30 -14.02 14.74
CA ALA A 117 4.18 -14.20 13.59
C ALA A 117 3.38 -14.41 12.29
N ALA A 118 2.32 -15.22 12.32
CA ALA A 118 1.43 -15.39 11.18
C ALA A 118 0.75 -14.05 10.79
N TYR A 119 0.37 -13.24 11.77
CA TYR A 119 -0.20 -11.92 11.54
C TYR A 119 0.79 -10.96 10.88
N GLN A 120 2.06 -10.98 11.26
CA GLN A 120 3.10 -10.19 10.61
C GLN A 120 3.28 -10.60 9.14
N VAL A 121 3.33 -11.91 8.85
CA VAL A 121 3.39 -12.40 7.46
C VAL A 121 2.19 -11.87 6.65
N PHE A 122 1.00 -11.89 7.25
CA PHE A 122 -0.20 -11.34 6.62
C PHE A 122 -0.10 -9.82 6.38
N LEU A 123 0.33 -9.04 7.37
CA LEU A 123 0.53 -7.58 7.26
C LEU A 123 1.55 -7.22 6.18
N VAL A 124 2.69 -7.94 6.15
CA VAL A 124 3.73 -7.82 5.12
C VAL A 124 3.15 -8.13 3.74
N SER A 125 2.34 -9.19 3.63
CA SER A 125 1.69 -9.55 2.36
C SER A 125 0.74 -8.45 1.86
N VAL A 126 -0.09 -7.89 2.73
CA VAL A 126 -0.99 -6.77 2.40
C VAL A 126 -0.19 -5.53 1.98
N THR A 127 0.89 -5.21 2.70
CA THR A 127 1.81 -4.11 2.35
C THR A 127 2.42 -4.31 0.97
N GLY A 128 2.82 -5.54 0.64
CA GLY A 128 3.33 -5.89 -0.68
C GLY A 128 2.31 -5.70 -1.79
N VAL A 129 1.05 -6.08 -1.57
CA VAL A 129 -0.05 -5.84 -2.52
C VAL A 129 -0.24 -4.34 -2.76
N VAL A 130 -0.21 -3.52 -1.71
CA VAL A 130 -0.27 -2.05 -1.83
C VAL A 130 0.91 -1.53 -2.66
N GLY A 131 2.13 -1.98 -2.39
CA GLY A 131 3.34 -1.59 -3.13
C GLY A 131 3.26 -1.93 -4.62
N VAL A 132 2.78 -3.13 -4.96
CA VAL A 132 2.58 -3.56 -6.36
C VAL A 132 1.53 -2.70 -7.05
N LEU A 133 0.37 -2.47 -6.41
CA LEU A 133 -0.68 -1.63 -6.98
C LEU A 133 -0.23 -0.18 -7.15
N ALA A 134 0.58 0.35 -6.23
CA ALA A 134 1.18 1.67 -6.31
C ALA A 134 2.15 1.77 -7.50
N ALA A 135 3.01 0.76 -7.71
CA ALA A 135 3.92 0.70 -8.85
C ALA A 135 3.17 0.63 -10.19
N LEU A 136 2.12 -0.19 -10.26
CA LEU A 136 1.24 -0.27 -11.43
C LEU A 136 0.58 1.08 -11.71
N ARG A 137 0.12 1.77 -10.66
CA ARG A 137 -0.48 3.11 -10.79
C ARG A 137 0.53 4.15 -11.28
N ALA A 138 1.76 4.12 -10.77
CA ALA A 138 2.84 5.00 -11.23
C ALA A 138 3.15 4.80 -12.72
N LYS A 139 3.22 3.53 -13.17
CA LYS A 139 3.41 3.20 -14.59
C LYS A 139 2.28 3.75 -15.47
N GLN A 140 1.02 3.56 -15.07
CA GLN A 140 -0.13 4.11 -15.78
C GLN A 140 -0.08 5.63 -15.92
N LEU A 141 0.20 6.34 -14.82
CA LEU A 141 0.28 7.80 -14.81
C LEU A 141 1.46 8.34 -15.65
N SER A 142 2.53 7.56 -15.78
CA SER A 142 3.69 7.91 -16.60
C SER A 142 3.47 7.66 -18.10
N GLN A 143 2.63 6.68 -18.45
CA GLN A 143 2.31 6.35 -19.84
C GLN A 143 1.37 7.38 -20.49
N LEU A 144 0.49 8.03 -19.72
CA LEU A 144 -0.39 9.11 -20.19
C LEU A 144 0.33 10.30 -20.83
N HIS A 145 1.66 10.39 -20.69
CA HIS A 145 2.47 11.47 -21.25
C HIS A 145 3.19 11.07 -22.55
N ARG A 146 3.20 9.79 -22.93
CA ARG A 146 3.86 9.29 -24.15
C ARG A 146 2.92 9.19 -25.36
N SER A 147 1.65 9.51 -25.18
CA SER A 147 0.58 9.53 -26.20
C SER A 147 0.15 10.96 -26.46
#